data_AF-A0A6S7BD71-F1
#
_entry.id   AF-A0A6S7BD71-F1
#
_cell.length_a   1.000
_cell.length_b   1.000
_cell.length_c   1.000
_cell.angle_alpha   90.00
_cell.angle_beta   90.00
_cell.angle_gamma   90.00
#
_symmetry.space_group_name_H-M   'P 1'
#
loop_
_entity.id
_entity.type
_entity.pdbx_description
1 polymer ?
#
loop_
_entity_poly.entity_id
_entity_poly.type
_entity_poly.pdbx_seq_one_letter_code
_entity_poly.pdbx_strand_id
1 'polypeptide(L)'
;MIDSNLRSAISEHALSVYPAECCGLVVAGQYIPCRNIAQPATEAFSIAPEDYANAEELGDIQAIVHSHPGDHARPSEADLTVCEAAGVPLWVIVSLGAQADGSVAIEDWCEFGPTGYEAPLIGCEFSHGTNDCYGLIRRYYRAAYGVVLRDFDRSGHWWNDGHSSLYVDGYEAAGFTALRLDTEPQPGDVLLMKIRSRNNVPNHAAVYLGADMILHHPWNAPSRRDSLPRYRDHVTHILRYKEELSQTQFDVSASTAH
;
A
#
# COMPACT_ATOMS: atom_id res chain seq x y z
N MET A 1 14.81 11.13 18.27
CA MET A 1 16.13 10.56 18.01
C MET A 1 16.30 9.33 18.87
N ILE A 2 16.51 8.19 18.23
CA ILE A 2 16.82 6.92 18.91
C ILE A 2 18.21 6.98 19.53
N ASP A 3 18.35 6.48 20.75
CA ASP A 3 19.63 6.44 21.46
C ASP A 3 20.50 5.23 21.05
N SER A 4 21.69 5.12 21.64
CA SER A 4 22.63 4.03 21.34
C SER A 4 22.10 2.65 21.73
N ASN A 5 21.29 2.54 22.77
CA ASN A 5 20.76 1.26 23.25
C ASN A 5 19.70 0.75 22.29
N LEU A 6 18.79 1.63 21.85
CA LEU A 6 17.81 1.31 20.81
C LEU A 6 18.48 0.90 19.51
N ARG A 7 19.49 1.66 19.06
CA ARG A 7 20.25 1.32 17.84
C ARG A 7 20.90 -0.06 17.93
N SER A 8 21.46 -0.44 19.08
CA SER A 8 22.02 -1.79 19.28
C SER A 8 20.94 -2.87 19.15
N ALA A 9 19.83 -2.73 19.87
CA ALA A 9 18.75 -3.72 19.86
C ALA A 9 18.10 -3.88 18.47
N ILE A 10 17.89 -2.77 17.76
CA ILE A 10 17.39 -2.78 16.38
C ILE A 10 18.39 -3.46 15.44
N SER A 11 19.69 -3.14 15.57
CA SER A 11 20.74 -3.74 14.72
C SER A 11 20.81 -5.26 14.92
N GLU A 12 20.79 -5.71 16.17
CA GLU A 12 20.81 -7.14 16.51
C GLU A 12 19.62 -7.87 15.90
N HIS A 13 18.42 -7.30 15.99
CA HIS A 13 17.24 -7.89 15.35
C HIS A 13 17.36 -7.91 13.82
N ALA A 14 17.70 -6.77 13.19
CA ALA A 14 17.83 -6.64 11.75
C ALA A 14 18.84 -7.64 11.16
N LEU A 15 19.99 -7.81 11.80
CA LEU A 15 21.01 -8.78 11.39
C LEU A 15 20.54 -10.23 11.55
N SER A 16 19.73 -10.51 12.58
CA SER A 16 19.26 -11.88 12.86
C SER A 16 18.24 -12.42 11.86
N VAL A 17 17.49 -11.53 11.19
CA VAL A 17 16.41 -11.91 10.26
C VAL A 17 16.76 -11.69 8.79
N TYR A 18 17.91 -11.08 8.49
CA TYR A 18 18.39 -10.89 7.12
C TYR A 18 18.42 -12.24 6.35
N PRO A 19 17.91 -12.31 5.10
CA PRO A 19 17.56 -11.20 4.21
C PRO A 19 16.12 -10.70 4.31
N ALA A 20 15.31 -11.18 5.28
CA ALA A 20 13.98 -10.62 5.50
C ALA A 20 14.08 -9.23 6.13
N GLU A 21 13.09 -8.37 5.88
CA GLU A 21 12.92 -7.13 6.62
C GLU A 21 12.60 -7.44 8.08
N CYS A 22 13.34 -6.83 9.01
CA CYS A 22 12.89 -6.74 10.38
C CYS A 22 11.77 -5.72 10.49
N CYS A 23 10.91 -5.91 11.49
CA CYS A 23 9.94 -4.91 11.89
C CYS A 23 9.81 -4.90 13.41
N GLY A 24 9.48 -3.77 14.01
CA GLY A 24 9.34 -3.67 15.45
C GLY A 24 8.81 -2.32 15.91
N LEU A 25 8.55 -2.24 17.20
CA LEU A 25 7.92 -1.08 17.84
C LEU A 25 8.82 -0.55 18.95
N VAL A 26 8.80 0.77 19.17
CA VAL A 26 9.40 1.37 20.36
C VAL A 26 8.29 1.78 21.31
N VAL A 27 8.29 1.20 22.51
CA VAL A 27 7.31 1.46 23.57
C VAL A 27 8.06 1.71 24.87
N ALA A 28 7.68 2.75 25.60
CA ALA A 28 8.34 3.13 26.87
C ALA A 28 9.88 3.23 26.78
N GLY A 29 10.40 3.67 25.63
CA GLY A 29 11.84 3.79 25.37
C GLY A 29 12.56 2.46 25.11
N GLN A 30 11.84 1.37 24.91
CA GLN A 30 12.39 0.04 24.63
C GLN A 30 11.99 -0.45 23.24
N TYR A 31 12.93 -1.12 22.56
CA TYR A 31 12.65 -1.76 21.28
C TYR A 31 12.04 -3.14 21.50
N ILE A 32 10.91 -3.39 20.85
CA ILE A 32 10.18 -4.64 20.84
C ILE A 32 10.28 -5.21 19.42
N PRO A 33 11.05 -6.28 19.19
CA PRO A 33 11.09 -6.95 17.89
C PRO A 33 9.74 -7.62 17.60
N CYS A 34 9.22 -7.44 16.40
CA CYS A 34 7.96 -8.04 15.96
C CYS A 34 8.18 -8.98 14.78
N ARG A 35 7.24 -9.91 14.58
CA ARG A 35 7.22 -10.84 13.46
C ARG A 35 6.75 -10.12 12.20
N ASN A 36 7.55 -10.22 11.14
CA ASN A 36 7.17 -9.81 9.80
C ASN A 36 6.34 -10.93 9.13
N ILE A 37 5.07 -10.65 8.83
CA ILE A 37 4.14 -11.58 8.18
C ILE A 37 3.89 -11.24 6.70
N ALA A 38 4.62 -10.28 6.13
CA ALA A 38 4.54 -9.95 4.70
C ALA A 38 5.03 -11.11 3.82
N GLN A 39 4.52 -11.17 2.60
CA GLN A 39 4.93 -12.15 1.60
C GLN A 39 5.19 -11.47 0.25
N PRO A 40 6.45 -11.48 -0.24
CA PRO A 40 7.65 -11.98 0.42
C PRO A 40 8.16 -11.02 1.51
N ALA A 41 8.63 -11.58 2.64
CA ALA A 41 9.15 -10.79 3.77
C ALA A 41 10.49 -10.08 3.47
N THR A 42 11.06 -10.28 2.28
CA THR A 42 12.32 -9.65 1.82
C THR A 42 12.09 -8.34 1.08
N GLU A 43 10.85 -8.00 0.74
CA GLU A 43 10.50 -6.81 -0.09
C GLU A 43 9.49 -5.89 0.60
N ALA A 44 8.94 -6.31 1.73
CA ALA A 44 8.01 -5.54 2.53
C ALA A 44 7.97 -6.07 3.96
N PHE A 45 7.37 -5.28 4.84
CA PHE A 45 6.99 -5.73 6.16
C PHE A 45 5.50 -5.56 6.44
N SER A 46 4.98 -6.43 7.30
CA SER A 46 3.69 -6.28 7.96
C SER A 46 3.83 -6.85 9.36
N ILE A 47 3.59 -6.03 10.38
CA ILE A 47 3.72 -6.44 11.78
C ILE A 47 2.57 -7.40 12.11
N ALA A 48 2.89 -8.56 12.70
CA ALA A 48 1.87 -9.48 13.18
C ALA A 48 0.89 -8.75 14.13
N PRO A 49 -0.43 -8.86 13.92
CA PRO A 49 -1.42 -8.13 14.73
C PRO A 49 -1.29 -8.40 16.23
N GLU A 50 -0.92 -9.62 16.63
CA GLU A 50 -0.73 -9.94 18.04
C GLU A 50 0.48 -9.22 18.64
N ASP A 51 1.57 -9.05 17.88
CA ASP A 51 2.76 -8.36 18.37
C ASP A 51 2.49 -6.87 18.53
N TYR A 52 1.71 -6.29 17.62
CA TYR A 52 1.26 -4.90 17.72
C TYR A 52 0.37 -4.70 18.96
N ALA A 53 -0.66 -5.55 19.12
CA ALA A 53 -1.57 -5.47 20.26
C ALA A 53 -0.85 -5.64 21.60
N ASN A 54 0.08 -6.61 21.70
CA ASN A 54 0.89 -6.82 22.90
C ASN A 54 1.77 -5.60 23.22
N ALA A 55 2.29 -4.91 22.21
CA ALA A 55 3.10 -3.71 22.41
C ALA A 55 2.24 -2.53 22.90
N GLU A 56 1.03 -2.35 22.38
CA GLU A 56 0.08 -1.33 22.86
C GLU A 56 -0.31 -1.52 24.32
N GLU A 57 -0.38 -2.78 24.80
CA GLU A 57 -0.63 -3.06 26.23
C GLU A 57 0.50 -2.55 27.16
N LEU A 58 1.71 -2.36 26.63
CA LEU A 58 2.88 -1.88 27.40
C LEU A 58 2.95 -0.35 27.46
N GLY A 59 2.24 0.37 26.58
CA GLY A 59 2.18 1.82 26.53
C GLY A 59 2.05 2.37 25.11
N ASP A 60 2.13 3.70 25.00
CA ASP A 60 2.02 4.38 23.71
C ASP A 60 3.17 3.96 22.77
N ILE A 61 2.83 3.64 21.52
CA ILE A 61 3.81 3.37 20.47
C ILE A 61 4.48 4.69 20.07
N GLN A 62 5.78 4.78 20.34
CA GLN A 62 6.59 5.97 20.11
C GLN A 62 7.27 5.93 18.74
N ALA A 63 7.59 4.74 18.23
CA ALA A 63 8.15 4.57 16.91
C ALA A 63 7.79 3.23 16.27
N ILE A 64 7.70 3.22 14.94
CA ILE A 64 7.75 2.01 14.12
C ILE A 64 9.15 1.92 13.51
N VAL A 65 9.71 0.72 13.49
CA VAL A 65 11.04 0.43 12.97
C VAL A 65 10.94 -0.69 11.94
N HIS A 66 11.57 -0.52 10.79
CA HIS A 66 11.81 -1.62 9.85
C HIS A 66 13.18 -1.51 9.18
N SER A 67 13.54 -2.51 8.39
CA SER A 67 14.82 -2.53 7.68
C SER A 67 14.68 -2.68 6.18
N HIS A 68 15.62 -2.12 5.42
CA HIS A 68 15.79 -2.37 3.99
C HIS A 68 17.00 -3.29 3.73
N PRO A 69 16.77 -4.57 3.35
CA PRO A 69 17.83 -5.52 3.02
C PRO A 69 18.38 -5.26 1.61
N GLY A 70 19.66 -4.91 1.53
CA GLY A 70 20.36 -4.65 0.27
C GLY A 70 20.02 -3.32 -0.40
N ASP A 71 19.35 -2.41 0.30
CA ASP A 71 18.95 -1.09 -0.20
C ASP A 71 19.18 0.00 0.85
N HIS A 72 19.15 1.27 0.43
CA HIS A 72 19.40 2.43 1.28
C HIS A 72 18.29 2.66 2.32
N ALA A 73 18.61 3.38 3.40
CA ALA A 73 17.66 3.66 4.47
C ALA A 73 16.60 4.73 4.12
N ARG A 74 16.62 5.29 2.91
CA ARG A 74 15.63 6.33 2.53
C ARG A 74 14.23 5.71 2.41
N PRO A 75 13.18 6.43 2.86
CA PRO A 75 11.81 5.93 2.75
C PRO A 75 11.37 5.84 1.29
N SER A 76 10.71 4.73 0.95
CA SER A 76 9.94 4.56 -0.28
C SER A 76 8.60 5.32 -0.20
N GLU A 77 7.89 5.45 -1.33
CA GLU A 77 6.54 6.01 -1.32
C GLU A 77 5.55 5.18 -0.48
N ALA A 78 5.79 3.87 -0.38
CA ALA A 78 5.01 2.99 0.48
C ALA A 78 5.25 3.32 1.95
N ASP A 79 6.51 3.50 2.36
CA ASP A 79 6.86 3.88 3.74
C ASP A 79 6.23 5.20 4.14
N LEU A 80 6.29 6.21 3.25
CA LEU A 80 5.64 7.50 3.48
C LEU A 80 4.12 7.33 3.64
N THR A 81 3.49 6.50 2.80
CA THR A 81 2.04 6.26 2.87
C THR A 81 1.62 5.57 4.16
N VAL A 82 2.36 4.52 4.59
CA VAL A 82 2.04 3.79 5.82
C VAL A 82 2.36 4.63 7.05
N CYS A 83 3.43 5.43 7.03
CA CYS A 83 3.77 6.35 8.12
C CYS A 83 2.63 7.34 8.41
N GLU A 84 2.05 7.95 7.37
CA GLU A 84 0.89 8.84 7.51
C GLU A 84 -0.34 8.10 8.07
N ALA A 85 -0.59 6.87 7.60
CA ALA A 85 -1.73 6.08 8.06
C ALA A 85 -1.59 5.60 9.51
N ALA A 86 -0.37 5.27 9.95
CA ALA A 86 -0.08 4.79 11.30
C ALA A 86 -0.20 5.89 12.36
N GLY A 87 0.05 7.15 12.00
CA GLY A 87 -0.04 8.28 12.93
C GLY A 87 0.98 8.23 14.08
N VAL A 88 2.00 7.37 13.98
CA VAL A 88 3.09 7.24 14.96
C VAL A 88 4.09 8.37 14.73
N PRO A 89 4.60 9.04 15.78
CA PRO A 89 5.39 10.26 15.62
C PRO A 89 6.79 10.04 15.03
N LEU A 90 7.33 8.82 15.13
CA LEU A 90 8.66 8.49 14.64
C LEU A 90 8.63 7.19 13.83
N TRP A 91 9.33 7.20 12.71
CA TRP A 91 9.57 6.07 11.86
C TRP A 91 11.07 5.91 11.65
N VAL A 92 11.58 4.69 11.78
CA VAL A 92 13.01 4.38 11.68
C VAL A 92 13.23 3.32 10.61
N ILE A 93 14.12 3.61 9.67
CA ILE A 93 14.58 2.64 8.67
C ILE A 93 16.05 2.36 8.93
N VAL A 94 16.41 1.07 8.95
CA VAL A 94 17.80 0.63 9.00
C VAL A 94 18.18 -0.11 7.71
N SER A 95 19.26 0.33 7.07
CA SER A 95 19.79 -0.32 5.87
C SER A 95 20.80 -1.40 6.24
N LEU A 96 20.72 -2.55 5.57
CA LEU A 96 21.70 -3.64 5.71
C LEU A 96 22.27 -4.02 4.36
N GLY A 97 23.55 -4.33 4.30
CA GLY A 97 24.19 -4.77 3.06
C GLY A 97 25.27 -5.83 3.28
N ALA A 98 25.45 -6.65 2.24
CA ALA A 98 26.52 -7.64 2.20
C ALA A 98 27.87 -6.96 1.99
N GLN A 99 28.81 -7.28 2.87
CA GLN A 99 30.16 -6.74 2.89
C GLN A 99 31.09 -7.58 1.99
N ALA A 100 32.26 -7.01 1.65
CA ALA A 100 33.24 -7.68 0.78
C ALA A 100 33.76 -9.01 1.33
N ASP A 101 33.73 -9.20 2.65
CA ASP A 101 34.12 -10.44 3.34
C ASP A 101 32.99 -11.47 3.46
N GLY A 102 31.81 -11.17 2.90
CA GLY A 102 30.62 -12.02 2.94
C GLY A 102 29.79 -11.88 4.22
N SER A 103 30.19 -11.01 5.17
CA SER A 103 29.35 -10.64 6.31
C SER A 103 28.22 -9.70 5.90
N VAL A 104 27.24 -9.50 6.77
CA VAL A 104 26.19 -8.48 6.60
C VAL A 104 26.37 -7.45 7.72
N ALA A 105 26.26 -6.18 7.39
CA ALA A 105 26.40 -5.09 8.35
C ALA A 105 25.31 -4.05 8.15
N ILE A 106 25.10 -3.24 9.19
CA ILE A 106 24.28 -2.03 9.12
C ILE A 106 25.03 -0.97 8.33
N GLU A 107 24.41 -0.38 7.33
CA GLU A 107 25.05 0.60 6.44
C GLU A 107 24.59 2.04 6.70
N ASP A 108 23.30 2.24 6.95
CA ASP A 108 22.72 3.57 7.12
C ASP A 108 21.43 3.54 7.95
N TRP A 109 20.99 4.70 8.41
CA TRP A 109 19.77 4.91 9.18
C TRP A 109 19.01 6.12 8.67
N CYS A 110 17.69 6.02 8.66
CA CYS A 110 16.81 7.17 8.46
C CYS A 110 15.78 7.26 9.58
N GLU A 111 15.54 8.47 10.04
CA GLU A 111 14.49 8.79 10.99
C GLU A 111 13.58 9.85 10.34
N PHE A 112 12.28 9.59 10.29
CA PHE A 112 11.28 10.52 9.77
C PHE A 112 9.96 10.38 10.53
N GLY A 113 8.95 11.13 10.14
CA GLY A 113 7.59 11.02 10.71
C GLY A 113 6.56 11.59 9.75
N PRO A 114 5.27 11.61 10.14
CA PRO A 114 4.21 12.15 9.31
C PRO A 114 4.46 13.63 8.95
N THR A 115 4.28 13.96 7.69
CA THR A 115 4.47 15.30 7.10
C THR A 115 3.22 15.80 6.36
N GLY A 116 2.17 14.97 6.26
CA GLY A 116 1.04 15.19 5.35
C GLY A 116 1.30 14.69 3.93
N TYR A 117 2.15 13.67 3.76
CA TYR A 117 2.39 13.05 2.46
C TYR A 117 1.10 12.43 1.90
N GLU A 118 0.83 12.69 0.63
CA GLU A 118 -0.22 12.03 -0.13
C GLU A 118 0.38 11.44 -1.39
N ALA A 119 0.29 10.11 -1.54
CA ALA A 119 0.78 9.43 -2.73
C ALA A 119 0.06 9.94 -3.99
N PRO A 120 0.79 10.25 -5.07
CA PRO A 120 0.18 10.84 -6.25
C PRO A 120 -0.78 9.88 -6.95
N LEU A 121 -1.75 10.41 -7.69
CA LEU A 121 -2.65 9.58 -8.51
C LEU A 121 -1.93 9.01 -9.74
N ILE A 122 -0.92 9.70 -10.25
CA ILE A 122 -0.12 9.31 -11.42
C ILE A 122 1.35 9.32 -11.01
N GLY A 123 2.10 8.31 -11.45
CA GLY A 123 3.53 8.17 -11.17
C GLY A 123 3.83 7.49 -9.84
N CYS A 124 2.82 7.06 -9.08
CA CYS A 124 3.03 6.41 -7.79
C CYS A 124 3.58 4.99 -7.99
N GLU A 125 4.64 4.65 -7.26
CA GLU A 125 5.26 3.34 -7.26
C GLU A 125 4.32 2.27 -6.70
N PHE A 126 4.34 1.08 -7.31
CA PHE A 126 3.48 -0.01 -6.90
C PHE A 126 4.01 -0.68 -5.63
N SER A 127 3.16 -0.75 -4.61
CA SER A 127 3.40 -1.55 -3.40
C SER A 127 2.09 -2.24 -2.98
N HIS A 128 2.08 -3.56 -2.97
CA HIS A 128 0.87 -4.32 -2.68
C HIS A 128 0.36 -4.07 -1.27
N GLY A 129 -0.95 -3.88 -1.09
CA GLY A 129 -1.53 -3.59 0.22
C GLY A 129 -1.49 -2.12 0.61
N THR A 130 -0.59 -1.33 0.02
CA THR A 130 -0.43 0.11 0.32
C THR A 130 -0.71 0.96 -0.90
N ASN A 131 0.22 0.97 -1.87
CA ASN A 131 0.14 1.70 -3.13
C ASN A 131 -0.19 0.74 -4.27
N ASP A 132 -1.40 0.18 -4.23
CA ASP A 132 -1.90 -0.75 -5.23
C ASP A 132 -3.11 -0.20 -5.99
N CYS A 133 -3.68 -1.03 -6.87
CA CYS A 133 -4.83 -0.63 -7.68
C CYS A 133 -6.04 -0.21 -6.83
N TYR A 134 -6.30 -0.83 -5.68
CA TYR A 134 -7.40 -0.41 -4.80
C TYR A 134 -7.04 0.83 -4.00
N GLY A 135 -5.81 0.93 -3.48
CA GLY A 135 -5.27 2.14 -2.87
C GLY A 135 -5.43 3.35 -3.78
N LEU A 136 -5.16 3.20 -5.08
CA LEU A 136 -5.39 4.25 -6.07
C LEU A 136 -6.87 4.63 -6.21
N ILE A 137 -7.81 3.67 -6.23
CA ILE A 137 -9.25 3.97 -6.24
C ILE A 137 -9.62 4.81 -5.01
N ARG A 138 -9.15 4.41 -3.82
CA ARG A 138 -9.42 5.12 -2.56
C ARG A 138 -8.88 6.55 -2.60
N ARG A 139 -7.65 6.74 -3.09
CA ARG A 139 -7.05 8.07 -3.26
C ARG A 139 -7.83 8.92 -4.26
N TYR A 140 -8.22 8.35 -5.40
CA TYR A 140 -9.03 9.05 -6.40
C TYR A 140 -10.36 9.52 -5.83
N TYR A 141 -11.09 8.64 -5.11
CA TYR A 141 -12.38 9.00 -4.53
C TYR A 141 -12.27 10.06 -3.44
N ARG A 142 -11.22 10.01 -2.61
CA ARG A 142 -10.92 11.05 -1.63
C ARG A 142 -10.64 12.39 -2.32
N ALA A 143 -9.73 12.40 -3.29
CA ALA A 143 -9.30 13.62 -3.97
C ALA A 143 -10.42 14.23 -4.84
N ALA A 144 -11.14 13.41 -5.60
CA ALA A 144 -12.16 13.88 -6.54
C ALA A 144 -13.49 14.22 -5.86
N TYR A 145 -13.90 13.44 -4.85
CA TYR A 145 -15.26 13.50 -4.30
C TYR A 145 -15.31 13.71 -2.78
N GLY A 146 -14.17 13.78 -2.09
CA GLY A 146 -14.14 13.83 -0.62
C GLY A 146 -14.60 12.52 0.04
N VAL A 147 -14.72 11.43 -0.72
CA VAL A 147 -15.25 10.15 -0.24
C VAL A 147 -14.11 9.31 0.34
N VAL A 148 -14.21 8.97 1.64
CA VAL A 148 -13.30 8.03 2.29
C VAL A 148 -13.84 6.61 2.13
N LEU A 149 -13.34 5.91 1.12
CA LEU A 149 -13.67 4.50 0.91
C LEU A 149 -13.09 3.61 2.01
N ARG A 150 -13.87 2.60 2.41
CA ARG A 150 -13.46 1.52 3.32
C ARG A 150 -12.13 0.93 2.86
N ASP A 151 -11.24 0.61 3.81
CA ASP A 151 -10.06 -0.19 3.52
C ASP A 151 -10.36 -1.67 3.77
N PHE A 152 -9.75 -2.54 2.98
CA PHE A 152 -9.82 -3.99 3.17
C PHE A 152 -8.43 -4.53 3.36
N ASP A 153 -8.25 -5.52 4.23
CA ASP A 153 -6.99 -6.23 4.29
C ASP A 153 -6.74 -6.96 2.96
N ARG A 154 -5.50 -6.92 2.50
CA ARG A 154 -5.05 -7.42 1.20
C ARG A 154 -3.82 -8.27 1.43
N SER A 155 -4.00 -9.40 2.10
CA SER A 155 -2.93 -10.38 2.29
C SER A 155 -2.33 -10.78 0.95
N GLY A 156 -1.00 -10.93 0.90
CA GLY A 156 -0.28 -11.27 -0.34
C GLY A 156 -0.87 -12.50 -1.04
N HIS A 157 -1.02 -12.42 -2.36
CA HIS A 157 -1.48 -13.50 -3.24
C HIS A 157 -2.93 -14.00 -3.05
N TRP A 158 -3.84 -13.21 -2.48
CA TRP A 158 -5.27 -13.55 -2.43
C TRP A 158 -5.85 -13.93 -3.81
N TRP A 159 -5.32 -13.38 -4.90
CA TRP A 159 -5.74 -13.70 -6.28
C TRP A 159 -5.25 -15.07 -6.81
N ASN A 160 -4.47 -15.81 -6.01
CA ASN A 160 -3.89 -17.12 -6.33
C ASN A 160 -4.29 -18.24 -5.35
N ASP A 161 -5.05 -17.95 -4.29
CA ASP A 161 -5.41 -18.92 -3.23
C ASP A 161 -6.57 -19.89 -3.57
N GLY A 162 -7.11 -19.82 -4.78
CA GLY A 162 -8.29 -20.56 -5.24
C GLY A 162 -9.66 -20.05 -4.81
N HIS A 163 -9.80 -19.06 -3.92
CA HIS A 163 -11.09 -18.74 -3.28
C HIS A 163 -11.39 -17.27 -2.99
N SER A 164 -10.39 -16.41 -2.72
CA SER A 164 -10.67 -15.02 -2.34
C SER A 164 -11.15 -14.16 -3.51
N SER A 165 -12.18 -13.34 -3.29
CA SER A 165 -12.68 -12.38 -4.28
C SER A 165 -12.82 -10.98 -3.70
N LEU A 166 -11.69 -10.39 -3.27
CA LEU A 166 -11.60 -9.08 -2.61
C LEU A 166 -12.57 -8.04 -3.20
N TYR A 167 -12.55 -7.87 -4.51
CA TYR A 167 -13.38 -6.88 -5.17
C TYR A 167 -14.87 -7.26 -5.18
N VAL A 168 -15.20 -8.51 -5.52
CA VAL A 168 -16.59 -8.96 -5.66
C VAL A 168 -17.28 -9.01 -4.30
N ASP A 169 -16.55 -9.45 -3.27
CA ASP A 169 -17.07 -9.56 -1.91
C ASP A 169 -17.10 -8.19 -1.20
N GLY A 170 -16.22 -7.26 -1.60
CA GLY A 170 -16.03 -5.98 -0.92
C GLY A 170 -16.80 -4.79 -1.49
N TYR A 171 -17.15 -4.78 -2.78
CA TYR A 171 -17.60 -3.53 -3.44
C TYR A 171 -18.87 -2.94 -2.81
N GLU A 172 -19.84 -3.77 -2.40
CA GLU A 172 -21.07 -3.26 -1.79
C GLU A 172 -20.82 -2.58 -0.45
N ALA A 173 -19.92 -3.16 0.35
CA ALA A 173 -19.50 -2.64 1.64
C ALA A 173 -18.63 -1.38 1.51
N ALA A 174 -17.98 -1.19 0.36
CA ALA A 174 -17.30 0.05 -0.01
C ALA A 174 -18.24 1.11 -0.61
N GLY A 175 -19.55 0.84 -0.69
CA GLY A 175 -20.55 1.81 -1.15
C GLY A 175 -20.85 1.76 -2.64
N PHE A 176 -20.42 0.72 -3.35
CA PHE A 176 -20.67 0.56 -4.79
C PHE A 176 -21.87 -0.35 -5.07
N THR A 177 -22.43 -0.22 -6.27
CA THR A 177 -23.37 -1.18 -6.86
C THR A 177 -22.86 -1.62 -8.23
N ALA A 178 -23.08 -2.90 -8.57
CA ALA A 178 -22.72 -3.43 -9.87
C ALA A 178 -23.77 -3.06 -10.92
N LEU A 179 -23.32 -2.51 -12.04
CA LEU A 179 -24.14 -2.23 -13.22
C LEU A 179 -24.11 -3.40 -14.19
N ARG A 180 -25.04 -3.41 -15.15
CA ARG A 180 -24.97 -4.34 -16.28
C ARG A 180 -23.73 -4.03 -17.13
N LEU A 181 -23.05 -5.07 -17.62
CA LEU A 181 -21.83 -4.90 -18.44
C LEU A 181 -22.03 -4.18 -19.78
N ASP A 182 -23.26 -4.13 -20.29
CA ASP A 182 -23.62 -3.36 -21.49
C ASP A 182 -23.91 -1.88 -21.19
N THR A 183 -23.78 -1.46 -19.93
CA THR A 183 -23.92 -0.05 -19.54
C THR A 183 -22.69 0.73 -19.98
N GLU A 184 -22.89 1.89 -20.61
CA GLU A 184 -21.80 2.82 -20.90
C GLU A 184 -21.24 3.39 -19.57
N PRO A 185 -19.95 3.21 -19.28
CA PRO A 185 -19.37 3.70 -18.03
C PRO A 185 -19.36 5.23 -18.00
N GLN A 186 -19.49 5.80 -16.80
CA GLN A 186 -19.42 7.23 -16.54
C GLN A 186 -18.16 7.57 -15.74
N PRO A 187 -17.60 8.79 -15.88
CA PRO A 187 -16.45 9.21 -15.09
C PRO A 187 -16.67 8.94 -13.59
N GLY A 188 -15.69 8.30 -12.96
CA GLY A 188 -15.77 7.85 -11.57
C GLY A 188 -16.17 6.38 -11.41
N ASP A 189 -16.82 5.74 -12.38
CA ASP A 189 -17.12 4.31 -12.31
C ASP A 189 -15.84 3.48 -12.15
N VAL A 190 -15.90 2.44 -11.33
CA VAL A 190 -14.79 1.52 -11.13
C VAL A 190 -14.99 0.28 -12.01
N LEU A 191 -13.98 -0.02 -12.81
CA LEU A 191 -13.94 -1.17 -13.71
C LEU A 191 -13.12 -2.28 -13.05
N LEU A 192 -13.76 -3.39 -12.71
CA LEU A 192 -13.06 -4.58 -12.24
C LEU A 192 -12.60 -5.41 -13.42
N MET A 193 -11.33 -5.80 -13.42
CA MET A 193 -10.69 -6.51 -14.51
C MET A 193 -10.07 -7.83 -14.04
N LYS A 194 -10.09 -8.81 -14.93
CA LYS A 194 -9.42 -10.10 -14.76
C LYS A 194 -8.18 -10.15 -15.64
N ILE A 195 -7.01 -9.95 -15.05
CA ILE A 195 -5.71 -9.92 -15.73
C ILE A 195 -4.86 -11.07 -15.22
N ARG A 196 -4.72 -12.14 -16.03
CA ARG A 196 -3.94 -13.36 -15.69
C ARG A 196 -4.30 -13.97 -14.32
N SER A 197 -5.54 -13.79 -13.88
CA SER A 197 -6.06 -14.32 -12.61
C SER A 197 -6.14 -15.85 -12.65
N ARG A 198 -5.48 -16.52 -11.70
CA ARG A 198 -5.48 -17.98 -11.60
C ARG A 198 -6.77 -18.52 -10.96
N ASN A 199 -7.38 -17.75 -10.07
CA ASN A 199 -8.62 -18.11 -9.39
C ASN A 199 -9.89 -17.74 -10.19
N ASN A 200 -9.72 -17.24 -11.43
CA ASN A 200 -10.80 -16.76 -12.30
C ASN A 200 -11.67 -15.62 -11.70
N VAL A 201 -11.16 -14.90 -10.70
CA VAL A 201 -11.79 -13.73 -10.07
C VAL A 201 -11.17 -12.41 -10.59
N PRO A 202 -11.87 -11.27 -10.53
CA PRO A 202 -11.25 -9.97 -10.82
C PRO A 202 -10.12 -9.68 -9.83
N ASN A 203 -8.95 -9.31 -10.35
CA ASN A 203 -7.73 -9.08 -9.58
C ASN A 203 -7.09 -7.72 -9.85
N HIS A 204 -7.77 -6.87 -10.62
CA HIS A 204 -7.33 -5.53 -10.94
C HIS A 204 -8.52 -4.58 -10.98
N ALA A 205 -8.32 -3.32 -10.63
CA ALA A 205 -9.34 -2.28 -10.69
C ALA A 205 -8.79 -1.02 -11.37
N ALA A 206 -9.69 -0.28 -12.02
CA ALA A 206 -9.40 0.99 -12.64
C ALA A 206 -10.58 1.96 -12.45
N VAL A 207 -10.31 3.25 -12.38
CA VAL A 207 -11.35 4.29 -12.48
C VAL A 207 -11.53 4.68 -13.94
N TYR A 208 -12.75 4.71 -14.43
CA TYR A 208 -13.06 5.29 -15.73
C TYR A 208 -13.05 6.83 -15.65
N LEU A 209 -12.35 7.48 -16.58
CA LEU A 209 -12.16 8.94 -16.60
C LEU A 209 -13.03 9.65 -17.66
N GLY A 210 -13.80 8.89 -18.46
CA GLY A 210 -14.43 9.40 -19.68
C GLY A 210 -13.54 9.25 -20.91
N ALA A 211 -14.13 9.43 -22.10
CA ALA A 211 -13.43 9.42 -23.39
C ALA A 211 -12.49 8.21 -23.58
N ASP A 212 -12.96 7.01 -23.22
CA ASP A 212 -12.19 5.76 -23.31
C ASP A 212 -10.85 5.76 -22.54
N MET A 213 -10.72 6.60 -21.51
CA MET A 213 -9.56 6.65 -20.63
C MET A 213 -9.84 6.04 -19.26
N ILE A 214 -8.83 5.37 -18.71
CA ILE A 214 -8.85 4.85 -17.34
C ILE A 214 -7.66 5.37 -16.55
N LEU A 215 -7.84 5.48 -15.23
CA LEU A 215 -6.77 5.61 -14.25
C LEU A 215 -6.60 4.26 -13.54
N HIS A 216 -5.39 3.71 -13.53
CA HIS A 216 -5.14 2.44 -12.87
C HIS A 216 -3.69 2.33 -12.35
N HIS A 217 -3.45 1.30 -11.52
CA HIS A 217 -2.13 1.00 -10.98
C HIS A 217 -1.70 -0.41 -11.38
N PRO A 218 -0.96 -0.57 -12.48
CA PRO A 218 -0.55 -1.90 -12.94
C PRO A 218 0.53 -2.48 -12.04
N TRP A 219 0.51 -3.80 -11.90
CA TRP A 219 1.56 -4.52 -11.20
C TRP A 219 2.95 -4.19 -11.77
N ASN A 220 3.91 -3.87 -10.90
CA ASN A 220 5.30 -3.51 -11.23
C ASN A 220 5.44 -2.32 -12.19
N ALA A 221 4.50 -1.37 -12.18
CA ALA A 221 4.63 -0.12 -12.90
C ALA A 221 3.99 1.04 -12.12
N PRO A 222 4.45 2.28 -12.35
CA PRO A 222 3.80 3.43 -11.77
C PRO A 222 2.34 3.56 -12.17
N SER A 223 1.52 4.14 -11.28
CA SER A 223 0.13 4.47 -11.59
C SER A 223 0.04 5.42 -12.78
N ARG A 224 -0.95 5.24 -13.64
CA ARG A 224 -1.04 6.01 -14.89
C ARG A 224 -2.44 6.07 -15.46
N ARG A 225 -2.59 6.97 -16.43
CA ARG A 225 -3.69 6.93 -17.39
C ARG A 225 -3.37 5.93 -18.50
N ASP A 226 -4.36 5.17 -18.93
CA ASP A 226 -4.24 4.22 -20.04
C ASP A 226 -5.54 4.17 -20.84
N SER A 227 -5.49 3.54 -22.01
CA SER A 227 -6.62 3.43 -22.93
C SER A 227 -7.52 2.25 -22.55
N LEU A 228 -8.80 2.51 -22.25
CA LEU A 228 -9.80 1.48 -21.95
C LEU A 228 -9.89 0.39 -23.03
N PRO A 229 -9.87 0.69 -24.35
CA PRO A 229 -9.86 -0.32 -25.40
C PRO A 229 -8.83 -1.44 -25.22
N ARG A 230 -7.66 -1.17 -24.63
CA ARG A 230 -6.64 -2.19 -24.35
C ARG A 230 -7.06 -3.21 -23.27
N TYR A 231 -8.00 -2.82 -22.42
CA TYR A 231 -8.47 -3.58 -21.26
C TYR A 231 -9.90 -4.07 -21.37
N ARG A 232 -10.64 -3.65 -22.40
CA ARG A 232 -12.09 -3.86 -22.54
C ARG A 232 -12.49 -5.33 -22.41
N ASP A 233 -11.75 -6.23 -23.04
CA ASP A 233 -12.00 -7.69 -22.98
C ASP A 233 -11.67 -8.32 -21.62
N HIS A 234 -10.99 -7.59 -20.73
CA HIS A 234 -10.70 -8.02 -19.37
C HIS A 234 -11.72 -7.51 -18.35
N VAL A 235 -12.60 -6.57 -18.72
CA VAL A 235 -13.60 -6.00 -17.81
C VAL A 235 -14.65 -7.06 -17.46
N THR A 236 -14.89 -7.22 -16.17
CA THR A 236 -15.83 -8.20 -15.61
C THR A 236 -16.98 -7.55 -14.86
N HIS A 237 -16.77 -6.34 -14.33
CA HIS A 237 -17.79 -5.57 -13.63
C HIS A 237 -17.60 -4.08 -13.90
N ILE A 238 -18.71 -3.35 -13.96
CA ILE A 238 -18.76 -1.90 -13.90
C ILE A 238 -19.44 -1.57 -12.57
N LEU A 239 -18.77 -0.80 -11.73
CA LEU A 239 -19.23 -0.44 -10.40
C LEU A 239 -19.46 1.06 -10.31
N ARG A 240 -20.61 1.45 -9.76
CA ARG A 240 -20.94 2.86 -9.50
C ARG A 240 -21.14 3.10 -8.02
N TYR A 241 -20.62 4.22 -7.52
CA TYR A 241 -20.87 4.63 -6.15
C TYR A 241 -22.36 4.92 -5.95
N LYS A 242 -22.94 4.45 -4.84
CA LYS A 242 -24.39 4.48 -4.61
C LYS A 242 -24.95 5.90 -4.43
N GLU A 243 -24.13 6.82 -3.94
CA GLU A 243 -24.52 8.21 -3.70
C GLU A 243 -24.17 9.10 -4.90
N GLU A 244 -24.93 10.19 -5.06
CA GLU A 244 -24.63 11.20 -6.06
C GLU A 244 -23.29 11.88 -5.73
N LEU A 245 -22.34 11.77 -6.66
CA LEU A 245 -21.01 12.34 -6.51
C LEU A 245 -21.02 13.80 -6.99
N SER A 246 -20.74 14.73 -6.08
CA SER A 246 -20.36 16.10 -6.45
C SER A 246 -18.85 16.19 -6.55
N GLN A 247 -18.32 16.56 -7.72
CA GLN A 247 -16.89 16.83 -7.86
C GLN A 247 -16.47 17.96 -6.92
N THR A 248 -15.43 17.72 -6.14
CA THR A 248 -14.69 18.80 -5.49
C THR A 248 -13.95 19.60 -6.57
N GLN A 249 -13.51 20.83 -6.27
CA GLN A 249 -12.76 21.67 -7.22
C GLN A 249 -11.39 21.06 -7.67
N PHE A 250 -11.09 19.82 -7.30
CA PHE A 250 -9.86 19.13 -7.66
C PHE A 250 -9.94 18.58 -9.08
N ASP A 251 -9.22 19.22 -10.00
CA ASP A 251 -9.11 18.75 -11.38
C ASP A 251 -8.15 17.56 -11.47
N VAL A 252 -8.71 16.36 -11.40
CA VAL A 252 -7.96 15.10 -11.57
C VAL A 252 -7.31 14.99 -12.95
N SER A 253 -7.72 15.82 -13.93
CA SER A 253 -7.13 15.89 -15.27
C SER A 253 -5.77 16.64 -15.29
N ALA A 254 -5.50 17.47 -14.28
CA ALA A 254 -4.33 18.35 -14.21
C ALA A 254 -3.16 17.82 -13.34
N SER A 255 -3.31 16.68 -12.68
CA SER A 255 -2.21 16.01 -11.97
C SER A 255 -1.18 15.48 -12.97
N THR A 256 -0.21 16.31 -13.33
CA THR A 256 0.99 15.88 -14.06
C THR A 256 2.05 15.42 -13.07
N ALA A 257 2.69 14.29 -13.37
CA ALA A 257 3.94 13.91 -12.71
C ALA A 257 4.96 15.03 -12.91
N HIS A 258 5.51 15.57 -11.82
CA HIS A 258 6.70 16.42 -11.84
C HIS A 258 7.96 15.57 -11.79
#